data_AF-A0A7C3RAK2-F1
#
_entry.id   AF-A0A7C3RAK2-F1
#
_cell.length_a   1.000
_cell.length_b   1.000
_cell.length_c   1.000
_cell.angle_alpha   90.00
_cell.angle_beta   90.00
_cell.angle_gamma   90.00
#
_symmetry.space_group_name_H-M   'P 1'
#
loop_
_entity.id
_entity.type
_entity.pdbx_description
1 polymer ?
#
loop_
_entity_poly.entity_id
_entity_poly.type
_entity_poly.pdbx_seq_one_letter_code
_entity_poly.pdbx_strand_id
1 'polypeptide(L)'
;MAEQLLRFIMCFCTGKCPGFEKLDLWDLINYVRNELDVEYAIVHPQLCVDDGDAFWRDYAKPGVKYVVGGCDARMQRKMYKDALSEVGVSFEEQIVPLDLRNLTTAEAIERVK
;
A
#
# COMPACT_ATOMS: atom_id res chain seq x y z
N MET A 1 -21.11 15.93 1.30
CA MET A 1 -19.99 15.41 0.49
C MET A 1 -19.86 13.95 0.86
N ALA A 2 -19.89 13.03 -0.11
CA ALA A 2 -19.72 11.61 0.21
C ALA A 2 -18.34 11.42 0.86
N GLU A 3 -18.28 10.66 1.94
CA GLU A 3 -17.02 10.32 2.61
C GLU A 3 -16.19 9.48 1.63
N GLN A 4 -14.98 9.94 1.30
CA GLN A 4 -14.14 9.25 0.34
C GLN A 4 -13.48 8.06 1.03
N LEU A 5 -13.88 6.84 0.64
CA LEU A 5 -13.32 5.60 1.15
C LEU A 5 -11.82 5.50 0.82
N LEU A 6 -11.07 4.87 1.72
CA LEU A 6 -9.64 4.65 1.58
C LEU A 6 -9.36 3.61 0.49
N ARG A 7 -8.21 3.73 -0.18
CA ARG A 7 -7.73 2.70 -1.12
C ARG A 7 -6.56 1.97 -0.51
N PHE A 8 -6.63 0.64 -0.48
CA PHE A 8 -5.55 -0.18 0.05
C PHE A 8 -4.65 -0.69 -1.08
N ILE A 9 -3.34 -0.62 -0.91
CA ILE A 9 -2.37 -1.13 -1.87
C ILE A 9 -1.36 -1.99 -1.13
N MET A 10 -1.23 -3.24 -1.54
CA MET A 10 -0.23 -4.16 -1.02
C MET A 10 0.94 -4.26 -1.99
N CYS A 11 2.13 -3.86 -1.55
CA CYS A 11 3.39 -4.12 -2.21
C CYS A 11 4.04 -5.35 -1.58
N PHE A 12 4.13 -6.45 -2.32
CA PHE A 12 4.59 -7.74 -1.77
C PHE A 12 6.01 -8.15 -2.18
N CYS A 13 6.83 -7.21 -2.67
CA CYS A 13 8.24 -7.42 -3.06
C CYS A 13 8.46 -8.72 -3.84
N THR A 14 7.73 -8.89 -4.95
CA THR A 14 7.71 -10.06 -5.85
C THR A 14 7.20 -11.37 -5.23
N GLY A 15 6.72 -11.35 -3.99
CA GLY A 15 6.37 -12.54 -3.22
C GLY A 15 7.57 -13.37 -2.77
N LYS A 16 8.80 -12.84 -2.91
CA LYS A 16 10.04 -13.56 -2.59
C LYS A 16 10.85 -12.92 -1.47
N CYS A 17 10.41 -11.77 -0.94
CA CYS A 17 11.12 -11.12 0.15
C CYS A 17 10.96 -11.94 1.45
N PRO A 18 12.06 -12.34 2.12
CA PRO A 18 11.98 -13.06 3.39
C PRO A 18 11.20 -12.31 4.47
N GLY A 19 11.19 -10.97 4.39
CA GLY A 19 10.39 -10.14 5.27
C GLY A 19 8.88 -10.41 5.20
N PHE A 20 8.35 -11.10 4.19
CA PHE A 20 6.93 -11.44 4.12
C PHE A 20 6.64 -12.93 4.26
N GLU A 21 7.63 -13.75 4.62
CA GLU A 21 7.49 -15.21 4.66
C GLU A 21 6.38 -15.73 5.60
N LYS A 22 6.04 -14.94 6.64
CA LYS A 22 5.02 -15.27 7.65
C LYS A 22 3.64 -14.70 7.31
N LEU A 23 3.55 -13.90 6.26
CA LEU A 23 2.33 -13.23 5.84
C LEU A 23 1.68 -14.01 4.71
N ASP A 24 0.45 -14.45 4.91
CA ASP A 24 -0.40 -14.87 3.81
C ASP A 24 -1.01 -13.62 3.16
N LEU A 25 -0.56 -13.34 1.93
CA LEU A 25 -1.01 -12.21 1.13
C LEU A 25 -2.52 -12.26 0.89
N TRP A 26 -3.07 -13.42 0.57
CA TRP A 26 -4.45 -13.54 0.14
C TRP A 26 -5.41 -13.45 1.32
N ASP A 27 -5.05 -14.03 2.47
CA ASP A 27 -5.83 -13.86 3.70
C ASP A 27 -5.88 -12.39 4.13
N LEU A 28 -4.75 -11.67 4.11
CA LEU A 28 -4.72 -10.25 4.44
C LEU A 28 -5.58 -9.42 3.47
N ILE A 29 -5.42 -9.62 2.17
CA ILE A 29 -6.16 -8.84 1.16
C ILE A 29 -7.66 -9.14 1.20
N ASN A 30 -8.05 -10.39 1.41
CA ASN A 30 -9.46 -10.75 1.54
C ASN A 30 -10.06 -10.19 2.83
N TYR A 31 -9.32 -10.18 3.94
CA TYR A 31 -9.73 -9.50 5.15
C TYR A 31 -9.97 -8.01 4.90
N VAL A 32 -8.99 -7.30 4.31
CA VAL A 32 -9.10 -5.87 4.00
C VAL A 32 -10.33 -5.57 3.13
N ARG A 33 -10.61 -6.38 2.12
CA ARG A 33 -11.73 -6.17 1.18
C ARG A 33 -13.11 -6.47 1.78
N ASN A 34 -13.20 -7.39 2.72
CA ASN A 34 -14.47 -7.86 3.26
C ASN A 34 -14.83 -7.20 4.59
N GLU A 35 -13.83 -6.84 5.40
CA GLU A 35 -14.02 -6.42 6.79
C GLU A 35 -13.69 -4.94 7.03
N LEU A 36 -12.93 -4.29 6.13
CA LEU A 36 -12.60 -2.86 6.25
C LEU A 36 -13.36 -2.04 5.22
N ASP A 37 -13.66 -0.78 5.57
CA ASP A 37 -14.36 0.17 4.69
C ASP A 37 -13.40 0.81 3.69
N VAL A 38 -12.92 -0.01 2.74
CA VAL A 38 -12.06 0.41 1.64
C VAL A 38 -12.84 0.43 0.32
N GLU A 39 -12.51 1.38 -0.56
CA GLU A 39 -13.12 1.45 -1.90
C GLU A 39 -12.80 0.17 -2.70
N TYR A 40 -11.53 -0.24 -2.63
CA TYR A 40 -11.00 -1.50 -3.15
C TYR A 40 -9.55 -1.70 -2.66
N ALA A 41 -9.03 -2.91 -2.85
CA ALA A 41 -7.65 -3.26 -2.57
C ALA A 41 -6.92 -3.68 -3.86
N ILE A 42 -5.66 -3.25 -4.01
CA ILE A 42 -4.76 -3.62 -5.11
C ILE A 42 -3.59 -4.41 -4.54
N VAL A 43 -3.18 -5.47 -5.22
CA VAL A 43 -1.87 -6.10 -5.01
C VAL A 43 -0.97 -5.69 -6.16
N HIS A 44 0.11 -4.99 -5.85
CA HIS A 44 1.16 -4.68 -6.81
C HIS A 44 2.40 -5.53 -6.49
N PRO A 45 3.00 -6.23 -7.47
CA PRO A 45 4.16 -7.09 -7.23
C PRO A 45 5.31 -6.35 -6.55
N GLN A 46 5.62 -5.12 -6.99
CA GLN A 46 6.68 -4.31 -6.40
C GLN A 46 6.50 -2.83 -6.76
N LEU A 47 6.35 -1.95 -5.76
CA LEU A 47 6.14 -0.51 -5.99
C LEU A 47 7.44 0.30 -6.05
N CYS A 48 8.58 -0.27 -5.64
CA CYS A 48 9.87 0.45 -5.53
C CYS A 48 10.76 0.30 -6.76
N VAL A 49 10.17 0.21 -7.95
CA VAL A 49 10.84 0.03 -9.24
C VAL A 49 10.11 0.86 -10.30
N ASP A 50 10.68 1.00 -11.50
CA ASP A 50 10.12 1.82 -12.59
C ASP A 50 8.64 1.48 -12.92
N ASP A 51 8.28 0.20 -12.83
CA ASP A 51 6.90 -0.30 -12.99
C ASP A 51 5.96 0.26 -11.89
N GLY A 52 6.44 0.34 -10.65
CA GLY A 52 5.72 0.97 -9.54
C GLY A 52 5.57 2.48 -9.69
N ASP A 53 6.57 3.17 -10.24
CA ASP A 53 6.47 4.60 -10.53
C ASP A 53 5.47 4.87 -11.66
N ALA A 54 5.45 4.02 -12.69
CA ALA A 54 4.45 4.09 -13.75
C ALA A 54 3.03 3.87 -13.19
N PHE A 55 2.87 2.89 -12.28
CA PHE A 55 1.62 2.69 -11.57
C PHE A 55 1.19 3.94 -10.79
N TRP A 56 2.07 4.55 -10.00
CA TRP A 56 1.72 5.76 -9.24
C TRP A 56 1.32 6.93 -10.15
N ARG A 57 2.02 7.14 -11.27
CA ARG A 57 1.67 8.19 -12.24
C ARG A 57 0.32 7.98 -12.91
N ASP A 58 -0.06 6.75 -13.20
CA ASP A 58 -1.35 6.47 -13.85
C ASP A 58 -2.52 6.49 -12.86
N TYR A 59 -2.31 5.89 -11.69
CA TYR A 59 -3.37 5.56 -10.76
C TYR A 59 -3.60 6.62 -9.68
N ALA A 60 -2.52 7.28 -9.19
CA ALA A 60 -2.65 8.21 -8.07
C ALA A 60 -3.37 9.50 -8.49
N LYS A 61 -4.22 9.98 -7.60
CA LYS A 61 -5.06 11.17 -7.80
C LYS A 61 -4.97 12.08 -6.56
N PRO A 62 -4.87 13.41 -6.75
CA PRO A 62 -4.95 14.36 -5.64
C PRO A 62 -6.25 14.23 -4.84
N GLY A 63 -6.16 14.48 -3.53
CA GLY A 63 -7.31 14.42 -2.61
C GLY A 63 -7.72 13.02 -2.15
N VAL A 64 -7.19 11.95 -2.76
CA VAL A 64 -7.48 10.56 -2.39
C VAL A 64 -6.49 10.03 -1.36
N LYS A 65 -6.93 9.33 -0.33
CA LYS A 65 -6.04 8.67 0.64
C LYS A 65 -5.77 7.21 0.28
N TYR A 66 -4.50 6.82 0.38
CA TYR A 66 -4.00 5.48 0.09
C TYR A 66 -3.33 4.90 1.34
N VAL A 67 -3.72 3.70 1.73
CA VAL A 67 -3.02 2.90 2.74
C VAL A 67 -2.13 1.92 2.00
N VAL A 68 -0.83 1.95 2.27
CA VAL A 68 0.15 1.12 1.55
C VAL A 68 0.79 0.13 2.49
N GLY A 69 0.40 -1.14 2.38
CA GLY A 69 1.07 -2.26 3.04
C GLY A 69 2.33 -2.62 2.27
N GLY A 70 3.49 -2.57 2.91
CA GLY A 70 4.76 -2.79 2.24
C GLY A 70 5.94 -2.91 3.20
N CYS A 71 7.09 -2.42 2.76
CA CYS A 71 8.32 -2.39 3.55
C CYS A 71 8.40 -1.15 4.45
N ASP A 72 9.60 -0.80 4.92
CA ASP A 72 9.85 0.37 5.76
C ASP A 72 9.24 1.66 5.18
N ALA A 73 8.54 2.43 6.02
CA ALA A 73 7.85 3.65 5.61
C ALA A 73 8.79 4.73 5.05
N ARG A 74 10.05 4.83 5.53
CA ARG A 74 11.03 5.78 4.99
C ARG A 74 11.46 5.36 3.59
N MET A 75 11.57 4.05 3.35
CA MET A 75 11.84 3.51 2.01
C MET A 75 10.65 3.76 1.08
N GLN A 76 9.43 3.46 1.50
CA GLN A 76 8.22 3.76 0.73
C GLN A 76 8.19 5.25 0.33
N ARG A 77 8.41 6.16 1.29
CA ARG A 77 8.50 7.59 1.01
C ARG A 77 9.59 7.91 0.00
N LYS A 78 10.81 7.42 0.21
CA LYS A 78 11.94 7.71 -0.67
C LYS A 78 11.66 7.27 -2.10
N MET A 79 11.02 6.11 -2.29
CA MET A 79 10.80 5.54 -3.60
C MET A 79 9.59 6.14 -4.32
N TYR A 80 8.48 6.45 -3.62
CA TYR A 80 7.24 6.86 -4.29
C TYR A 80 7.12 8.38 -4.46
N LYS A 81 7.85 9.17 -3.65
CA LYS A 81 7.63 10.61 -3.51
C LYS A 81 7.70 11.35 -4.85
N ASP A 82 8.68 11.03 -5.69
CA ASP A 82 8.89 11.75 -6.94
C ASP A 82 7.72 11.47 -7.91
N ALA A 83 7.39 10.20 -8.15
CA ALA A 83 6.26 9.79 -9.00
C ALA A 83 4.90 10.32 -8.51
N LEU A 84 4.66 10.34 -7.20
CA LEU A 84 3.45 10.93 -6.61
C LEU A 84 3.41 12.45 -6.80
N SER A 85 4.53 13.13 -6.62
CA SER A 85 4.60 14.60 -6.77
C SER A 85 4.34 15.06 -8.21
N GLU A 86 4.74 14.26 -9.19
CA GLU A 86 4.50 14.53 -10.62
C GLU A 86 3.01 14.61 -10.96
N VAL A 87 2.16 13.92 -10.20
CA VAL A 87 0.70 13.92 -10.36
C VAL A 87 -0.03 14.72 -9.28
N GLY A 88 0.70 15.56 -8.54
CA GLY A 88 0.15 16.45 -7.52
C GLY A 88 -0.33 15.72 -6.26
N VAL A 89 0.17 14.52 -5.99
CA VAL A 89 -0.12 13.77 -4.76
C VAL A 89 0.98 13.98 -3.74
N SER A 90 0.61 14.43 -2.55
CA SER A 90 1.52 14.56 -1.41
C SER A 90 1.66 13.23 -0.67
N PHE A 91 2.88 12.70 -0.56
CA PHE A 91 3.12 11.47 0.21
C PHE A 91 2.66 11.64 1.66
N GLU A 92 3.01 12.76 2.28
CA GLU A 92 2.74 13.03 3.69
C GLU A 92 1.26 13.19 4.03
N GLU A 93 0.46 13.68 3.07
CA GLU A 93 -0.97 13.95 3.30
C GLU A 93 -1.86 12.80 2.83
N GLN A 94 -1.44 12.10 1.77
CA GLN A 94 -2.28 11.13 1.07
C GLN A 94 -1.81 9.67 1.21
N ILE A 95 -0.58 9.40 1.63
CA ILE A 95 -0.07 8.03 1.82
C ILE A 95 0.06 7.70 3.30
N VAL A 96 -0.58 6.60 3.72
CA VAL A 96 -0.40 5.98 5.03
C VAL A 96 0.46 4.72 4.84
N PRO A 97 1.79 4.80 5.01
CA PRO A 97 2.67 3.65 4.83
C PRO A 97 2.63 2.74 6.06
N LEU A 98 2.41 1.44 5.82
CA LEU A 98 2.45 0.39 6.83
C LEU A 98 3.60 -0.56 6.51
N ASP A 99 4.55 -0.71 7.45
CA ASP A 99 5.55 -1.79 7.36
C ASP A 99 4.91 -3.08 7.89
N LEU A 100 4.71 -4.03 6.98
CA LEU A 100 4.09 -5.32 7.27
C LEU A 100 5.11 -6.46 7.27
N ARG A 101 6.41 -6.13 7.22
CA ARG A 101 7.46 -7.16 7.24
C ARG A 101 7.58 -7.79 8.62
N ASN A 102 7.94 -9.07 8.61
CA ASN A 102 8.15 -9.96 9.75
C ASN A 102 6.89 -10.18 10.61
N LEU A 103 5.74 -9.68 10.16
CA LEU A 103 4.44 -9.92 10.78
C LEU A 103 3.84 -11.23 10.28
N THR A 104 3.19 -11.95 11.18
CA THR A 104 2.22 -12.97 10.82
C THR A 104 0.96 -12.34 10.21
N THR A 105 0.14 -13.12 9.50
CA THR A 105 -1.15 -12.64 8.97
C THR A 105 -2.03 -12.00 10.05
N ALA A 106 -2.10 -12.58 11.25
CA ALA A 106 -2.90 -12.03 12.35
C ALA A 106 -2.39 -10.67 12.84
N GLU A 107 -1.08 -10.52 13.02
CA GLU A 107 -0.47 -9.24 13.41
C GLU A 107 -0.64 -8.18 12.32
N ALA A 108 -0.56 -8.56 11.05
CA ALA A 108 -0.81 -7.65 9.94
C ALA A 108 -2.28 -7.21 9.89
N ILE A 109 -3.23 -8.10 10.16
CA ILE A 109 -4.65 -7.76 10.29
C ILE A 109 -4.86 -6.72 11.40
N GLU A 110 -4.26 -6.90 12.58
CA GLU A 110 -4.33 -5.89 13.65
C GLU A 110 -3.70 -4.55 13.25
N ARG A 111 -2.69 -4.58 12.37
CA ARG A 111 -1.97 -3.39 11.93
C ARG A 111 -2.72 -2.56 10.88
N VAL A 112 -3.58 -3.19 10.08
CA VAL A 112 -4.36 -2.54 9.01
C VAL A 112 -5.74 -2.05 9.46
N LYS A 113 -6.19 -2.46 10.65
CA LYS A 113 -7.34 -1.88 11.35
C LYS A 113 -7.06 -0.44 11.79
#